data_AF-A0A962PXC0-F1
#
_entry.id   AF-A0A962PXC0-F1
#
_cell.length_a   1.000
_cell.length_b   1.000
_cell.length_c   1.000
_cell.angle_alpha   90.00
_cell.angle_beta   90.00
_cell.angle_gamma   90.00
#
_symmetry.space_group_name_H-M   'P 1'
#
loop_
_entity.id
_entity.type
_entity.pdbx_description
1 polymer ?
#
loop_
_entity_poly.entity_id
_entity_poly.type
_entity_poly.pdbx_seq_one_letter_code
_entity_poly.pdbx_strand_id
1 'polypeptide(L)'
;MALSGRDRKARRGLRAGARATLLAALLVAITACSGTTFVYNRLDTILPWYVDDYVDLDSPQRQLLDQALQPFLRWHRRQELPRYVALLADLDTDLDRPVTASEVATVFNDMEMAWLRLEKESLEWLLELGANLSDAQVQEFLAYLRERQQEYEDD
;
A
#
# COMPACT_ATOMS: atom_id res chain seq x y z
N MET A 1 54.10 29.52 1.17
CA MET A 1 53.21 29.05 0.06
C MET A 1 52.48 27.74 0.40
N ALA A 2 51.92 27.58 1.62
CA ALA A 2 51.29 26.31 2.08
C ALA A 2 49.83 26.44 2.54
N LEU A 3 49.28 27.66 2.65
CA LEU A 3 47.89 27.86 3.12
C LEU A 3 46.83 27.65 2.02
N SER A 4 47.21 27.75 0.74
CA SER A 4 46.28 27.66 -0.40
C SER A 4 45.79 26.23 -0.74
N GLY A 5 46.44 25.18 -0.24
CA GLY A 5 46.06 23.78 -0.51
C GLY A 5 44.91 23.26 0.36
N ARG A 6 44.85 23.74 1.61
CA ARG A 6 43.90 23.26 2.63
C ARG A 6 42.48 23.79 2.37
N ASP A 7 42.37 25.05 1.95
CA ASP A 7 41.10 25.69 1.62
C ASP A 7 40.45 25.10 0.37
N ARG A 8 41.26 24.62 -0.60
CA ARG A 8 40.76 23.95 -1.80
C ARG A 8 40.17 22.58 -1.50
N LYS A 9 40.78 21.78 -0.61
CA LYS A 9 40.23 20.49 -0.16
C LYS A 9 38.92 20.66 0.61
N ALA A 10 38.87 21.62 1.54
CA ALA A 10 37.67 21.92 2.32
C ALA A 10 36.50 22.36 1.42
N ARG A 11 36.74 23.27 0.46
CA ARG A 11 35.74 23.69 -0.53
C ARG A 11 35.25 22.56 -1.44
N ARG A 12 36.11 21.59 -1.76
CA ARG A 12 35.76 20.42 -2.60
C ARG A 12 34.89 19.42 -1.83
N GLY A 13 35.21 19.17 -0.56
CA GLY A 13 34.39 18.34 0.35
C GLY A 13 33.01 18.95 0.63
N LEU A 14 32.95 20.27 0.84
CA LEU A 14 31.68 20.99 1.05
C LEU A 14 30.78 20.95 -0.20
N ARG A 15 31.38 21.08 -1.39
CA ARG A 15 30.66 20.95 -2.67
C ARG A 15 30.20 19.52 -2.97
N ALA A 16 30.97 18.51 -2.57
CA ALA A 16 30.59 17.10 -2.72
C ALA A 16 29.44 16.73 -1.77
N GLY A 17 29.51 17.17 -0.50
CA GLY A 17 28.44 17.00 0.48
C GLY A 17 27.15 17.68 0.05
N ALA A 18 27.23 18.94 -0.40
CA ALA A 18 26.08 19.70 -0.91
C ALA A 18 25.45 19.07 -2.17
N ARG A 19 26.27 18.49 -3.07
CA ARG A 19 25.77 17.75 -4.24
C ARG A 19 25.05 16.47 -3.85
N ALA A 20 25.58 15.73 -2.88
CA ALA A 20 24.94 14.51 -2.38
C ALA A 20 23.60 14.82 -1.68
N THR A 21 23.53 15.90 -0.88
CA THR A 21 22.28 16.35 -0.25
C THR A 21 21.27 16.84 -1.29
N LEU A 22 21.71 17.60 -2.30
CA LEU A 22 20.85 18.03 -3.40
C LEU A 22 20.33 16.85 -4.24
N LEU A 23 21.16 15.84 -4.50
CA LEU A 23 20.76 14.61 -5.18
C LEU A 23 19.74 13.82 -4.36
N ALA A 24 19.97 13.66 -3.06
CA ALA A 24 19.03 12.99 -2.17
C ALA A 24 17.69 13.75 -2.08
N ALA A 25 17.72 15.08 -1.93
CA ALA A 25 16.52 15.91 -1.91
C ALA A 25 15.76 15.86 -3.24
N LEU A 26 16.48 15.83 -4.37
CA LEU A 26 15.88 15.70 -5.70
C LEU A 26 15.25 14.31 -5.90
N LEU A 27 15.89 13.24 -5.43
CA LEU A 27 15.32 11.89 -5.46
C LEU A 27 14.03 11.82 -4.62
N VAL A 28 14.04 12.40 -3.41
CA VAL A 28 12.86 12.48 -2.54
C VAL A 28 11.75 13.32 -3.21
N ALA A 29 12.10 14.45 -3.84
CA ALA A 29 11.13 15.29 -4.55
C ALA A 29 10.53 14.59 -5.78
N ILE A 30 11.32 13.84 -6.55
CA ILE A 30 10.84 13.04 -7.69
C ILE A 30 9.92 11.91 -7.20
N THR A 31 10.23 11.26 -6.07
CA THR A 31 9.32 10.27 -5.47
C THR A 31 8.05 10.91 -4.90
N ALA A 32 8.09 12.17 -4.46
CA ALA A 32 6.94 12.87 -3.88
C ALA A 32 5.90 13.28 -4.92
N CYS A 33 6.29 13.68 -6.13
CA CYS A 33 5.35 14.02 -7.21
C CYS A 33 4.65 12.80 -7.83
N SER A 34 5.09 11.58 -7.49
CA SER A 34 4.49 10.32 -7.96
C SER A 34 4.28 9.33 -6.80
N GLY A 35 4.11 9.84 -5.56
CA GLY A 35 4.10 9.02 -4.35
C GLY A 35 3.05 7.91 -4.39
N THR A 36 1.85 8.21 -4.91
CA THR A 36 0.79 7.21 -5.09
C THR A 36 1.20 6.12 -6.08
N THR A 37 1.77 6.48 -7.23
CA THR A 37 2.28 5.51 -8.21
C THR A 37 3.46 4.71 -7.65
N PHE A 38 4.35 5.34 -6.89
CA PHE A 38 5.53 4.71 -6.29
C PHE A 38 5.15 3.67 -5.23
N VAL A 39 4.33 4.05 -4.25
CA VAL A 39 3.85 3.13 -3.20
C VAL A 39 3.05 2.01 -3.82
N TYR A 40 2.16 2.32 -4.78
CA TYR A 40 1.33 1.31 -5.44
C TYR A 40 2.16 0.30 -6.26
N ASN A 41 3.26 0.74 -6.87
CA ASN A 41 4.21 -0.13 -7.56
C ASN A 41 5.01 -1.04 -6.63
N ARG A 42 4.97 -0.78 -5.31
CA ARG A 42 5.71 -1.53 -4.29
C ARG A 42 4.81 -2.37 -3.39
N LEU A 43 3.50 -2.41 -3.67
CA LEU A 43 2.53 -3.17 -2.87
C LEU A 43 2.84 -4.68 -2.85
N ASP A 44 3.40 -5.21 -3.93
CA ASP A 44 3.88 -6.60 -3.97
C ASP A 44 4.93 -6.90 -2.90
N THR A 45 5.71 -5.89 -2.53
CA THR A 45 6.72 -6.01 -1.47
C THR A 45 6.17 -5.62 -0.13
N ILE A 46 5.26 -4.64 -0.03
CA ILE A 46 4.75 -4.11 1.25
C ILE A 46 3.73 -5.05 1.87
N LEU A 47 2.82 -5.62 1.07
CA LEU A 47 1.73 -6.46 1.56
C LEU A 47 2.22 -7.70 2.33
N PRO A 48 3.29 -8.42 1.92
CA PRO A 48 3.85 -9.49 2.74
C PRO A 48 4.23 -9.07 4.17
N TRP A 49 4.89 -7.92 4.36
CA TRP A 49 5.22 -7.42 5.70
C TRP A 49 3.98 -7.08 6.51
N TYR A 50 2.95 -6.55 5.85
CA TYR A 50 1.69 -6.26 6.50
C TYR A 50 0.96 -7.54 6.91
N VAL A 51 1.07 -8.61 6.13
CA VAL A 51 0.50 -9.92 6.47
C VAL A 51 1.29 -10.58 7.61
N ASP A 52 2.61 -10.40 7.66
CA ASP A 52 3.47 -10.92 8.75
C ASP A 52 3.05 -10.38 10.14
N ASP A 53 2.40 -9.22 10.22
CA ASP A 53 1.84 -8.69 11.49
C ASP A 53 0.65 -9.53 12.01
N TYR A 54 -0.01 -10.30 11.14
CA TYR A 54 -1.15 -11.14 11.49
C TYR A 54 -0.75 -12.60 11.73
N VAL A 55 0.24 -13.11 11.00
CA VAL A 55 0.69 -14.50 11.06
C VAL A 55 2.11 -14.63 10.50
N ASP A 56 3.01 -15.32 11.20
CA ASP A 56 4.39 -15.52 10.72
C ASP A 56 4.41 -16.60 9.61
N LEU A 57 4.45 -16.17 8.35
CA LEU A 57 4.48 -17.07 7.20
C LEU A 57 5.86 -17.71 7.02
N ASP A 58 5.92 -18.99 6.69
CA ASP A 58 7.18 -19.65 6.32
C ASP A 58 7.62 -19.30 4.88
N SER A 59 8.79 -19.78 4.45
CA SER A 59 9.31 -19.45 3.12
C SER A 59 8.40 -19.93 1.97
N PRO A 60 7.89 -21.17 1.96
CA PRO A 60 6.88 -21.62 0.99
C PRO A 60 5.61 -20.76 0.97
N GLN A 61 5.04 -20.42 2.13
CA GLN A 61 3.81 -19.63 2.23
C GLN A 61 4.00 -18.19 1.74
N ARG A 62 5.14 -17.55 2.03
CA ARG A 62 5.49 -16.23 1.46
C ARG A 62 5.60 -16.28 -0.05
N GLN A 63 6.25 -17.32 -0.59
CA GLN A 63 6.35 -17.50 -2.03
C GLN A 63 4.98 -17.72 -2.70
N LEU A 64 4.05 -18.39 -2.02
CA LEU A 64 2.67 -18.53 -2.45
C LEU A 64 1.95 -17.17 -2.47
N LEU A 65 2.05 -16.39 -1.39
CA LEU A 65 1.49 -15.04 -1.29
C LEU A 65 2.01 -14.12 -2.41
N ASP A 66 3.32 -14.11 -2.65
CA ASP A 66 3.94 -13.29 -3.70
C ASP A 66 3.38 -13.63 -5.09
N GLN A 67 3.22 -14.93 -5.38
CA GLN A 67 2.67 -15.41 -6.66
C GLN A 67 1.20 -15.02 -6.84
N ALA A 68 0.42 -15.04 -5.75
CA ALA A 68 -0.97 -14.62 -5.74
C ALA A 68 -1.14 -13.10 -5.91
N LEU A 69 -0.29 -12.30 -5.26
CA LEU A 69 -0.36 -10.84 -5.29
C LEU A 69 -0.08 -10.26 -6.67
N GLN A 70 0.84 -10.84 -7.45
CA GLN A 70 1.21 -10.32 -8.77
C GLN A 70 0.03 -10.22 -9.78
N PRO A 71 -0.76 -11.28 -10.06
CA PRO A 71 -1.94 -11.17 -10.90
C PRO A 71 -3.03 -10.30 -10.26
N PHE A 72 -3.26 -10.41 -8.94
CA PHE A 72 -4.26 -9.64 -8.23
C PHE A 72 -4.03 -8.13 -8.32
N LEU A 73 -2.81 -7.66 -8.01
CA LEU A 73 -2.44 -6.24 -8.09
C LEU A 73 -2.47 -5.71 -9.53
N ARG A 74 -2.16 -6.56 -10.54
CA ARG A 74 -2.32 -6.18 -11.95
C ARG A 74 -3.78 -6.01 -12.33
N TRP A 75 -4.66 -6.91 -11.90
CA TRP A 75 -6.11 -6.78 -12.08
C TRP A 75 -6.63 -5.51 -11.41
N HIS A 76 -6.33 -5.33 -10.12
CA HIS A 76 -6.80 -4.19 -9.35
C HIS A 76 -6.35 -2.88 -9.99
N ARG A 77 -5.10 -2.79 -10.44
CA ARG A 77 -4.59 -1.57 -11.09
C ARG A 77 -5.25 -1.27 -12.43
N ARG A 78 -5.50 -2.30 -13.25
CA ARG A 78 -5.99 -2.13 -14.63
C ARG A 78 -7.50 -2.00 -14.72
N GLN A 79 -8.23 -2.55 -13.75
CA GLN A 79 -9.69 -2.64 -13.80
C GLN A 79 -10.35 -1.90 -12.66
N GLU A 80 -9.93 -2.17 -11.42
CA GLU A 80 -10.68 -1.71 -10.26
C GLU A 80 -10.31 -0.28 -9.83
N LEU A 81 -9.02 0.06 -9.84
CA LEU A 81 -8.54 1.39 -9.52
C LEU A 81 -9.10 2.49 -10.45
N PRO A 82 -9.19 2.29 -11.79
CA PRO A 82 -9.87 3.25 -12.66
C PRO A 82 -11.34 3.45 -12.33
N ARG A 83 -12.04 2.43 -11.82
CA ARG A 83 -13.43 2.56 -11.37
C ARG A 83 -13.53 3.41 -10.12
N TYR A 84 -12.60 3.24 -9.18
CA TYR A 84 -12.54 4.08 -7.98
C TYR A 84 -12.30 5.54 -8.35
N VAL A 85 -11.40 5.79 -9.30
CA VAL A 85 -11.15 7.15 -9.82
C VAL A 85 -12.40 7.76 -10.43
N ALA A 86 -13.17 6.99 -11.21
CA ALA A 86 -14.43 7.47 -11.80
C ALA A 86 -15.48 7.78 -10.71
N LEU A 87 -15.70 6.86 -9.77
CA LEU A 87 -16.63 7.06 -8.65
C LEU A 87 -16.28 8.30 -7.82
N LEU A 88 -14.99 8.50 -7.53
CA LEU A 88 -14.53 9.67 -6.77
C LEU A 88 -14.70 10.98 -7.56
N ALA A 89 -14.52 10.96 -8.87
CA ALA A 89 -14.73 12.14 -9.72
C ALA A 89 -16.22 12.53 -9.83
N ASP A 90 -17.10 11.53 -9.91
CA ASP A 90 -18.54 11.73 -9.91
C ASP A 90 -18.99 12.30 -8.55
N LEU A 91 -18.47 11.74 -7.45
CA LEU A 91 -18.74 12.25 -6.10
C LEU A 91 -18.25 13.69 -5.91
N ASP A 92 -17.04 14.03 -6.37
CA ASP A 92 -16.50 15.39 -6.31
C ASP A 92 -17.42 16.39 -7.03
N THR A 93 -17.94 16.00 -8.20
CA THR A 93 -18.89 16.81 -8.98
C THR A 93 -20.23 16.97 -8.27
N ASP A 94 -20.75 15.91 -7.64
CA ASP A 94 -22.05 15.95 -6.96
C ASP A 94 -22.03 16.80 -5.68
N LEU A 95 -20.86 16.97 -5.06
CA LEU A 95 -20.69 17.78 -3.85
C LEU A 95 -20.75 19.29 -4.10
N ASP A 96 -20.74 19.75 -5.35
CA ASP A 96 -20.96 21.16 -5.72
C ASP A 96 -22.41 21.62 -5.52
N ARG A 97 -23.31 20.70 -5.15
CA ARG A 97 -24.74 20.94 -4.90
C ARG A 97 -25.23 20.16 -3.68
N PRO A 98 -26.42 20.49 -3.14
CA PRO A 98 -27.06 19.65 -2.14
C PRO A 98 -27.28 18.22 -2.69
N VAL A 99 -26.79 17.24 -1.93
CA VAL A 99 -26.90 15.81 -2.25
C VAL A 99 -28.19 15.25 -1.65
N THR A 100 -28.87 14.39 -2.39
CA THR A 100 -30.09 13.69 -1.98
C THR A 100 -29.78 12.34 -1.34
N ALA A 101 -30.69 11.84 -0.50
CA ALA A 101 -30.55 10.50 0.09
C ALA A 101 -30.44 9.38 -0.97
N SER A 102 -31.09 9.55 -2.13
CA SER A 102 -31.00 8.57 -3.22
C SER A 102 -29.60 8.52 -3.84
N GLU A 103 -28.94 9.66 -3.99
CA GLU A 103 -27.57 9.73 -4.53
C GLU A 103 -26.57 9.11 -3.56
N VAL A 104 -26.73 9.37 -2.26
CA VAL A 104 -25.95 8.70 -1.22
C VAL A 104 -26.13 7.17 -1.31
N ALA A 105 -27.36 6.69 -1.48
CA ALA A 105 -27.63 5.26 -1.62
C ALA A 105 -26.96 4.65 -2.88
N THR A 106 -26.92 5.39 -3.99
CA THR A 106 -26.19 4.97 -5.20
C THR A 106 -24.69 4.83 -4.93
N VAL A 107 -24.07 5.79 -4.25
CA VAL A 107 -22.64 5.72 -3.88
C VAL A 107 -22.38 4.50 -2.99
N PHE A 108 -23.23 4.23 -2.00
CA PHE A 108 -23.10 3.03 -1.16
C PHE A 108 -23.17 1.74 -1.99
N ASN A 109 -24.11 1.63 -2.93
CA ASN A 109 -24.21 0.48 -3.81
C ASN A 109 -22.96 0.31 -4.69
N ASP A 110 -22.40 1.40 -5.21
CA ASP A 110 -21.19 1.33 -6.03
C ASP A 110 -19.96 0.89 -5.21
N MET A 111 -19.86 1.33 -3.96
CA MET A 111 -18.85 0.88 -3.00
C MET A 111 -19.03 -0.60 -2.63
N GLU A 112 -20.26 -1.06 -2.41
CA GLU A 112 -20.57 -2.47 -2.15
C GLU A 112 -20.19 -3.34 -3.36
N MET A 113 -20.54 -2.91 -4.56
CA MET A 113 -20.16 -3.63 -5.78
C MET A 113 -18.64 -3.66 -6.00
N ALA A 114 -17.93 -2.60 -5.60
CA ALA A 114 -16.46 -2.59 -5.57
C ALA A 114 -15.89 -3.61 -4.59
N TRP A 115 -16.44 -3.65 -3.38
CA TRP A 115 -16.08 -4.63 -2.36
C TRP A 115 -16.28 -6.06 -2.84
N LEU A 116 -17.46 -6.39 -3.39
CA LEU A 116 -17.76 -7.74 -3.87
C LEU A 116 -16.84 -8.19 -5.02
N ARG A 117 -16.37 -7.27 -5.87
CA ARG A 117 -15.37 -7.59 -6.91
C ARG A 117 -14.01 -7.89 -6.31
N LEU A 118 -13.58 -7.08 -5.34
CA LEU A 118 -12.33 -7.28 -4.62
C LEU A 118 -12.33 -8.62 -3.87
N GLU A 119 -13.42 -8.93 -3.18
CA GLU A 119 -13.64 -10.20 -2.50
C GLU A 119 -13.56 -11.36 -3.50
N LYS A 120 -14.34 -11.30 -4.58
CA LYS A 120 -14.35 -12.35 -5.60
C LYS A 120 -12.97 -12.63 -6.20
N GLU A 121 -12.21 -11.58 -6.50
CA GLU A 121 -10.89 -11.69 -7.14
C GLU A 121 -9.78 -12.06 -6.14
N SER A 122 -10.05 -11.95 -4.84
CA SER A 122 -9.11 -12.35 -3.79
C SER A 122 -9.40 -13.70 -3.14
N LEU A 123 -10.66 -14.16 -3.21
CA LEU A 123 -11.14 -15.32 -2.48
C LEU A 123 -10.33 -16.60 -2.74
N GLU A 124 -10.04 -16.92 -4.00
CA GLU A 124 -9.37 -18.18 -4.35
C GLU A 124 -7.98 -18.29 -3.72
N TRP A 125 -7.16 -17.25 -3.86
CA TRP A 125 -5.80 -17.28 -3.32
C TRP A 125 -5.76 -17.08 -1.80
N LEU A 126 -6.72 -16.36 -1.21
CA LEU A 126 -6.86 -16.27 0.24
C LEU A 126 -7.21 -17.61 0.87
N LEU A 127 -8.10 -18.39 0.23
CA LEU A 127 -8.44 -19.74 0.67
C LEU A 127 -7.24 -20.69 0.54
N GLU A 128 -6.49 -20.59 -0.56
CA GLU A 128 -5.27 -21.39 -0.75
C GLU A 128 -4.21 -21.07 0.30
N LEU A 129 -3.97 -19.78 0.59
CA LEU A 129 -3.05 -19.36 1.64
C LEU A 129 -3.52 -19.89 3.01
N GLY A 130 -4.80 -19.71 3.34
CA GLY A 130 -5.40 -20.18 4.59
C GLY A 130 -5.31 -21.70 4.77
N ALA A 131 -5.52 -22.47 3.70
CA ALA A 131 -5.38 -23.93 3.71
C ALA A 131 -3.94 -24.41 3.90
N ASN A 132 -2.95 -23.58 3.61
CA ASN A 132 -1.53 -23.88 3.81
C ASN A 132 -1.00 -23.45 5.19
N LEU A 133 -1.81 -22.76 6.01
CA LEU A 133 -1.42 -22.40 7.37
C LEU A 133 -1.42 -23.64 8.28
N SER A 134 -0.44 -23.71 9.17
CA SER A 134 -0.41 -24.69 10.25
C SER A 134 -1.43 -24.35 11.35
N ASP A 135 -1.81 -25.33 12.16
CA ASP A 135 -2.69 -25.10 13.32
C ASP A 135 -2.14 -24.01 14.25
N ALA A 136 -0.81 -23.97 14.45
CA ALA A 136 -0.16 -22.95 15.27
C ALA A 136 -0.35 -21.53 14.68
N GLN A 137 -0.15 -21.38 13.36
CA GLN A 137 -0.34 -20.13 12.64
C GLN A 137 -1.82 -19.67 12.64
N VAL A 138 -2.76 -20.61 12.56
CA VAL A 138 -4.20 -20.28 12.69
C VAL A 138 -4.50 -19.76 14.10
N GLN A 139 -3.93 -20.35 15.15
CA GLN A 139 -4.11 -19.86 16.52
C GLN A 139 -3.48 -18.48 16.73
N GLU A 140 -2.30 -18.23 16.15
CA GLU A 140 -1.65 -16.92 16.15
C GLU A 140 -2.56 -15.86 15.51
N PHE A 141 -3.04 -16.12 14.30
CA PHE A 141 -3.96 -15.24 13.59
C PHE A 141 -5.20 -14.89 14.40
N LEU A 142 -5.87 -15.91 14.97
CA LEU A 142 -7.06 -15.71 15.79
C LEU A 142 -6.77 -15.01 17.12
N ALA A 143 -5.57 -15.15 17.68
CA ALA A 143 -5.15 -14.41 18.87
C ALA A 143 -4.97 -12.93 18.54
N TYR A 144 -4.26 -12.61 17.45
CA TYR A 144 -4.07 -11.24 16.99
C TYR A 144 -5.40 -10.52 16.73
N LEU A 145 -6.36 -11.17 16.06
CA LEU A 145 -7.68 -10.58 15.82
C LEU A 145 -8.44 -10.27 17.12
N ARG A 146 -8.33 -11.14 18.14
CA ARG A 146 -8.99 -10.92 19.43
C ARG A 146 -8.37 -9.76 20.20
N GLU A 147 -7.05 -9.63 20.19
CA GLU A 147 -6.33 -8.52 20.79
C GLU A 147 -6.74 -7.19 20.15
N ARG A 148 -6.74 -7.13 18.82
CA ARG A 148 -7.19 -5.96 18.06
C ARG A 148 -8.64 -5.58 18.33
N GLN A 149 -9.53 -6.57 18.46
CA GLN A 149 -10.92 -6.30 18.79
C GLN A 149 -11.06 -5.68 20.20
N GLN A 150 -10.31 -6.18 21.19
CA GLN A 150 -10.34 -5.63 22.55
C GLN A 150 -9.89 -4.17 22.60
N GLU A 151 -8.81 -3.83 21.90
CA GLU A 151 -8.36 -2.44 21.83
C GLU A 151 -9.40 -1.51 21.20
N TYR A 152 -10.08 -1.93 20.12
CA TYR A 152 -11.15 -1.13 19.51
C TYR A 152 -12.38 -0.96 20.41
N GLU A 153 -12.62 -1.89 21.34
CA GLU A 153 -13.71 -1.78 22.32
C GLU A 153 -13.34 -0.87 23.49
N ASP A 154 -12.05 -0.71 23.78
CA ASP A 154 -11.52 0.09 24.90
C ASP A 154 -11.23 1.57 24.53
N ASP A 155 -11.15 1.91 23.24
CA ASP A 155 -10.99 3.28 22.69
C ASP A 155 -12.33 4.01 22.42
#